data_AF-C7IYK6-F1
#
_entry.id   AF-C7IYK6-F1
#
_cell.length_a   1.000
_cell.length_b   1.000
_cell.length_c   1.000
_cell.angle_alpha   90.00
_cell.angle_beta   90.00
_cell.angle_gamma   90.00
#
_symmetry.space_group_name_H-M   'P 1'
#
loop_
_entity.id
_entity.type
_entity.pdbx_description
1 polymer ?
#
loop_
_entity_poly.entity_id
_entity_poly.type
_entity_poly.pdbx_seq_one_letter_code
_entity_poly.pdbx_strand_id
1 'polypeptide(L)' 'LLIRRLQPDKVKREMSVSGGKLVVHFEAVEARFLRASFSAFVDLTVLVTKLVEEYGISKEGEGSI' A
#
# COMPACT_ATOMS: atom_id res chain seq x y z
N LEU A 1 18.03 -4.51 -9.03
CA LEU A 1 17.68 -4.06 -10.40
C LEU A 1 16.15 -3.95 -10.65
N LEU A 2 15.28 -3.83 -9.63
CA LEU A 2 13.82 -3.92 -9.83
C LEU A 2 12.99 -2.70 -9.39
N ILE A 3 13.64 -1.62 -8.92
CA ILE A 3 12.96 -0.36 -8.52
C ILE A 3 13.45 0.80 -9.38
N ARG A 4 13.52 0.61 -10.71
CA ARG A 4 13.80 1.71 -11.63
C ARG A 4 12.63 1.88 -12.59
N ARG A 5 11.90 2.97 -12.38
CA ARG A 5 10.95 3.63 -13.28
C ARG A 5 9.59 2.94 -13.44
N LEU A 6 8.73 3.13 -12.44
CA LEU A 6 7.31 3.30 -12.74
C LEU A 6 7.22 4.55 -13.63
N GLN A 7 6.99 4.33 -14.92
CA GLN A 7 6.77 5.42 -15.87
C GLN A 7 5.43 6.08 -15.49
N PRO A 8 5.43 7.31 -14.96
CA PRO A 8 4.22 7.92 -14.41
C PRO A 8 3.12 8.06 -15.47
N ASP A 9 3.50 8.19 -16.75
CA ASP A 9 2.57 8.24 -17.88
C ASP A 9 1.95 6.89 -18.25
N LYS A 10 2.45 5.78 -17.67
CA LYS A 10 1.99 4.42 -17.97
C LYS A 10 1.15 3.80 -16.86
N VAL A 11 1.23 4.32 -15.64
CA VAL A 11 0.44 3.88 -14.48
C VAL A 11 0.09 5.04 -13.58
N LYS A 12 -1.21 5.24 -13.35
CA LYS A 12 -1.77 6.16 -12.37
C LYS A 12 -2.25 5.38 -11.15
N ARG A 13 -2.03 5.95 -9.96
CA ARG A 13 -2.47 5.40 -8.68
C ARG A 13 -3.06 6.49 -7.82
N GLU A 14 -4.28 6.29 -7.34
CA GLU A 14 -4.94 7.18 -6.39
C GLU A 14 -5.24 6.40 -5.11
N MET A 15 -4.90 6.97 -3.96
CA MET A 15 -5.06 6.33 -2.65
C MET A 15 -5.91 7.21 -1.75
N SER A 16 -6.83 6.59 -1.02
CA SER A 16 -7.62 7.25 0.02
C SER A 16 -7.84 6.32 1.19
N VAL A 17 -8.08 6.89 2.36
CA VAL A 17 -8.50 6.15 3.56
C VAL A 17 -9.89 6.65 3.96
N SER A 18 -10.83 5.73 4.09
CA SER A 18 -12.20 6.04 4.51
C SER A 18 -12.74 4.91 5.38
N GLY A 19 -13.22 5.26 6.59
CA GLY A 19 -13.83 4.29 7.52
C GLY A 19 -12.92 3.11 7.86
N GLY A 20 -11.63 3.34 8.05
CA GLY A 20 -10.64 2.27 8.32
C GLY A 20 -10.27 1.41 7.11
N LYS A 21 -10.74 1.75 5.90
CA LYS A 21 -10.38 1.06 4.65
C LYS A 21 -9.39 1.87 3.85
N LEU A 22 -8.28 1.25 3.47
CA LEU A 22 -7.38 1.76 2.44
C LEU A 22 -7.97 1.39 1.07
N VAL A 23 -8.33 2.39 0.28
CA VAL A 23 -8.83 2.22 -1.10
C VAL A 23 -7.78 2.73 -2.06
N VAL A 24 -7.37 1.88 -3.00
CA VAL A 24 -6.38 2.23 -4.03
C VAL A 24 -6.93 1.93 -5.41
N HIS A 25 -6.99 2.95 -6.26
CA HIS A 25 -7.35 2.83 -7.66
C HIS A 25 -6.09 2.77 -8.52
N PHE A 26 -5.99 1.74 -9.36
CA PHE A 26 -4.90 1.58 -10.32
C PHE A 26 -5.45 1.70 -11.74
N GLU A 27 -4.79 2.51 -12.55
CA GLU A 27 -5.05 2.64 -13.98
C GLU A 27 -3.72 2.51 -14.71
N ALA A 28 -3.68 1.74 -15.81
CA ALA A 28 -2.47 1.58 -16.58
C ALA A 28 -2.76 1.41 -18.07
N VAL A 29 -1.85 1.91 -18.90
CA VAL A 29 -1.96 1.84 -20.37
C VAL A 29 -1.84 0.39 -20.88
N GLU A 30 -1.13 -0.45 -20.16
CA GLU A 30 -0.96 -1.87 -20.51
C GLU A 30 -1.00 -2.77 -19.28
N ALA A 31 -1.54 -3.98 -19.44
CA ALA A 31 -1.72 -4.96 -18.36
C ALA A 31 -0.41 -5.30 -17.63
N ARG A 32 0.74 -5.30 -18.32
CA ARG A 32 2.04 -5.57 -17.69
C ARG A 32 2.42 -4.53 -16.64
N PHE A 33 2.07 -3.27 -16.86
CA PHE A 33 2.37 -2.18 -15.93
C PHE A 33 1.42 -2.22 -14.73
N LEU A 34 0.15 -2.55 -14.96
CA LEU A 34 -0.80 -2.81 -13.88
C LEU A 34 -0.32 -3.96 -12.98
N ARG A 35 0.03 -5.10 -13.58
CA ARG A 35 0.53 -6.27 -12.85
C ARG A 35 1.76 -5.93 -12.01
N ALA A 36 2.77 -5.31 -12.63
CA ALA A 36 4.00 -4.94 -11.93
C ALA A 36 3.73 -3.95 -10.78
N SER A 37 2.90 -2.94 -11.01
CA SER A 37 2.60 -1.93 -9.99
C SER A 37 1.73 -2.45 -8.87
N PHE A 38 0.75 -3.31 -9.17
CA PHE A 38 -0.12 -3.92 -8.17
C PHE A 38 0.65 -4.92 -7.30
N SER A 39 1.47 -5.78 -7.91
CA SER A 39 2.32 -6.72 -7.15
C SER A 39 3.24 -5.98 -6.18
N ALA A 40 3.93 -4.94 -6.65
CA ALA A 40 4.79 -4.12 -5.77
C ALA A 40 4.03 -3.47 -4.60
N PHE A 41 2.77 -3.05 -4.84
CA PHE A 41 1.93 -2.50 -3.78
C PHE A 41 1.52 -3.56 -2.75
N VAL A 42 1.14 -4.76 -3.19
CA VAL A 42 0.79 -5.86 -2.28
C VAL A 42 1.99 -6.29 -1.45
N ASP A 43 3.18 -6.41 -2.05
CA ASP A 43 4.40 -6.74 -1.33
C ASP A 43 4.69 -5.73 -0.20
N LEU A 44 4.55 -4.42 -0.50
CA LEU A 44 4.69 -3.35 0.49
C LEU A 44 3.59 -3.40 1.56
N THR A 45 2.34 -3.68 1.18
CA THR A 45 1.22 -3.78 2.11
C THR A 45 1.42 -4.93 3.10
N VAL A 46 1.90 -6.08 2.61
CA VAL A 46 2.26 -7.22 3.47
C VAL A 46 3.38 -6.84 4.43
N LEU A 47 4.42 -6.15 3.95
CA LEU A 47 5.52 -5.71 4.81
C LEU A 47 5.04 -4.76 5.91
N VAL A 48 4.25 -3.75 5.55
CA VAL A 48 3.68 -2.79 6.51
C VAL A 48 2.76 -3.48 7.50
N THR A 49 1.93 -4.42 7.04
CA THR A 49 1.03 -5.18 7.92
C THR A 49 1.84 -5.96 8.95
N LYS A 50 2.87 -6.69 8.53
CA LYS A 50 3.77 -7.42 9.45
C LYS A 50 4.46 -6.49 10.45
N LEU A 51 4.91 -5.32 9.98
CA LEU A 51 5.54 -4.32 10.85
C LEU A 51 4.56 -3.82 11.93
N VAL A 52 3.31 -3.55 11.56
CA VAL A 52 2.27 -3.13 12.50
C VAL A 52 1.87 -4.28 13.44
N GLU A 53 1.82 -5.52 12.97
CA GLU A 53 1.54 -6.68 13.83
C GLU A 53 2.64 -6.89 14.87
N GLU A 54 3.90 -6.71 14.49
CA GLU A 54 5.06 -6.94 15.36
C GLU A 54 5.35 -5.77 16.30
N TYR A 55 5.12 -4.53 15.86
CA TYR A 55 5.52 -3.31 16.57
C TYR A 55 4.40 -2.29 16.79
N GLY A 56 3.20 -2.52 16.28
CA GLY A 56 2.09 -1.56 16.30
C GLY A 56 1.43 -1.35 17.66
N ILE A 57 1.93 -1.97 18.73
CA ILE A 57 1.49 -1.66 20.10
C ILE A 57 2.28 -0.44 20.58
N SER A 58 1.78 0.75 20.25
CA SER A 58 1.86 1.87 21.19
C SER A 58 0.61 1.80 22.06
N LYS A 59 0.78 1.44 23.33
CA LYS A 59 -0.28 1.53 24.34
C LYS A 59 -0.79 2.98 24.37
N GLU A 60 -2.01 3.20 23.89
CA GLU A 60 -2.88 4.23 24.45
C GLU A 60 -4.07 3.52 25.08
N GLY A 61 -4.14 3.55 26.41
CA GLY A 61 -5.38 3.33 27.15
C GLY A 61 -5.55 2.02 27.93
N GLU A 62 -4.55 1.58 28.70
CA GLU A 62 -4.86 0.89 29.97
C GLU A 62 -4.80 1.95 31.07
N GLY A 63 -5.98 2.45 31.43
CA GLY A 63 -6.14 3.48 32.44
C GLY A 63 -7.62 3.76 32.66
N SER A 64 -8.21 3.02 33.61
CA SER A 64 -9.35 3.44 34.42
C SER A 64 -9.29 4.95 34.70
N ILE A 65 -10.38 5.73 34.66
CA ILE A 65 -11.60 5.70 35.50
C ILE A 65 -12.71 6.39 34.70
#